data_AF-A0A3D2D4M1-F1
#
_entry.id   AF-A0A3D2D4M1-F1
#
_cell.length_a   1.000
_cell.length_b   1.000
_cell.length_c   1.000
_cell.angle_alpha   90.00
_cell.angle_beta   90.00
_cell.angle_gamma   90.00
#
_symmetry.space_group_name_H-M   'P 1'
#
loop_
_entity.id
_entity.type
_entity.pdbx_description
1 polymer ?
#
loop_
_entity_poly.entity_id
_entity_poly.type
_entity_poly.pdbx_seq_one_letter_code
_entity_poly.pdbx_strand_id
1 'polypeptide(L)'
;MLSTLSTICEIIMVICFGASWPFNIIKAYKARSTKGTSLLFMSLIGIGYLGGIGCKIFTLIEKGSLTPLSYVAFAFYFINLAMVTAGVIIYFRNKKIENAAASEKNNAE
;
A
#
# COMPACT_ATOMS: atom_id res chain seq x y z
N MET A 1 -2.24 -25.65 16.01
CA MET A 1 -3.57 -25.09 15.67
C MET A 1 -3.59 -23.57 15.68
N LEU A 2 -3.24 -22.91 16.80
CA LEU A 2 -3.25 -21.43 16.88
C LEU A 2 -2.31 -20.74 15.88
N SER A 3 -1.12 -21.28 15.64
CA SER A 3 -0.15 -20.73 14.68
C SER A 3 -0.67 -20.70 13.24
N THR A 4 -1.32 -21.79 12.82
CA THR A 4 -1.96 -21.90 11.51
C THR A 4 -3.11 -20.90 11.38
N LEU A 5 -3.95 -20.80 12.41
CA LEU A 5 -5.07 -19.85 12.41
C LEU A 5 -4.59 -18.39 12.33
N SER A 6 -3.56 -18.03 13.12
CA SER A 6 -2.94 -16.71 13.07
C SER A 6 -2.44 -16.36 11.68
N THR A 7 -1.80 -17.31 10.98
CA THR A 7 -1.32 -17.11 9.61
C THR A 7 -2.47 -16.93 8.62
N ILE A 8 -3.59 -17.66 8.79
CA ILE A 8 -4.78 -17.51 7.95
C ILE A 8 -5.40 -16.12 8.13
N CYS A 9 -5.59 -15.68 9.37
CA CYS A 9 -6.11 -14.34 9.68
C CYS A 9 -5.23 -13.25 9.06
N GLU A 10 -3.91 -13.40 9.14
CA GLU A 10 -2.95 -12.49 8.53
C GLU A 10 -3.10 -12.47 7.00
N ILE A 11 -3.15 -13.63 6.33
CA ILE A 11 -3.35 -13.69 4.88
C ILE A 11 -4.64 -12.98 4.47
N ILE A 12 -5.76 -13.25 5.15
CA ILE A 12 -7.05 -12.62 4.87
C ILE A 12 -6.92 -11.10 4.99
N MET A 13 -6.32 -10.62 6.09
CA MET A 13 -6.08 -9.20 6.30
C MET A 13 -5.24 -8.60 5.16
N VAL A 14 -4.07 -9.18 4.85
CA VAL A 14 -3.15 -8.62 3.83
C VAL A 14 -3.78 -8.65 2.43
N ILE A 15 -4.57 -9.67 2.10
CA ILE A 15 -5.29 -9.76 0.82
C ILE A 15 -6.41 -8.71 0.76
N CYS A 16 -7.23 -8.56 1.79
CA CYS A 16 -8.30 -7.55 1.81
C CYS A 16 -7.73 -6.13 1.71
N PHE A 17 -6.63 -5.86 2.41
CA PHE A 17 -5.89 -4.61 2.27
C PHE A 17 -5.31 -4.46 0.85
N GLY A 18 -4.72 -5.52 0.30
CA GLY A 18 -4.21 -5.58 -1.09
C GLY A 18 -5.24 -5.24 -2.12
N ALA A 19 -6.41 -5.86 -2.04
CA ALA A 19 -7.53 -5.61 -2.93
C ALA A 19 -8.05 -4.16 -2.85
N SER A 20 -7.89 -3.48 -1.71
CA SER A 20 -8.33 -2.09 -1.55
C SER A 20 -7.47 -1.10 -2.36
N TRP A 21 -6.20 -1.42 -2.62
CA TRP A 21 -5.28 -0.53 -3.33
C TRP A 21 -5.62 -0.32 -4.81
N PRO A 22 -5.88 -1.35 -5.64
CA PRO A 22 -6.30 -1.17 -7.03
C PRO A 22 -7.48 -0.19 -7.18
N PHE A 23 -8.51 -0.32 -6.33
CA PHE A 23 -9.65 0.59 -6.36
C PHE A 23 -9.25 2.02 -6.02
N ASN A 24 -8.40 2.21 -5.02
CA ASN A 24 -7.91 3.54 -4.61
C ASN A 24 -7.06 4.18 -5.73
N ILE A 25 -6.13 3.44 -6.31
CA ILE A 25 -5.24 3.85 -7.40
C ILE A 25 -6.05 4.24 -8.65
N ILE A 26 -6.99 3.40 -9.08
CA ILE A 26 -7.81 3.67 -10.27
C ILE A 26 -8.67 4.93 -10.08
N LYS A 27 -9.28 5.10 -8.89
CA LYS A 27 -10.05 6.31 -8.57
C LYS A 27 -9.15 7.55 -8.56
N ALA A 28 -8.00 7.51 -7.89
CA ALA A 28 -7.06 8.63 -7.86
C ALA A 28 -6.56 8.99 -9.27
N TYR A 29 -6.23 7.99 -10.09
CA TYR A 29 -5.77 8.21 -11.46
C TYR A 29 -6.83 8.88 -12.33
N LYS A 30 -8.09 8.44 -12.24
CA LYS A 30 -9.21 9.00 -13.02
C LYS A 30 -9.64 10.39 -12.52
N ALA A 31 -9.63 10.61 -11.21
CA ALA A 31 -10.04 11.89 -10.61
C ALA A 31 -9.11 13.05 -10.98
N ARG A 32 -7.82 12.76 -11.26
CA ARG A 32 -6.77 13.78 -11.52
C ARG A 32 -6.68 14.87 -10.44
N SER A 33 -7.12 14.57 -9.23
CA SER A 33 -7.08 15.45 -8.07
C SER A 33 -6.50 14.70 -6.88
N THR A 34 -5.88 15.45 -5.97
CA THR A 34 -5.40 14.95 -4.68
C THR A 34 -6.49 14.96 -3.62
N LYS A 35 -7.66 15.57 -3.89
CA LYS A 35 -8.79 15.61 -2.97
C LYS A 35 -9.28 14.20 -2.66
N GLY A 36 -9.34 13.87 -1.38
CA GLY A 36 -9.73 12.54 -0.89
C GLY A 36 -8.58 11.52 -0.80
N THR A 37 -7.38 11.84 -1.29
CA THR A 37 -6.20 10.97 -1.15
C THR A 37 -5.29 11.47 -0.02
N SER A 38 -5.07 10.65 1.02
CA SER A 38 -4.23 11.01 2.17
C SER A 38 -2.83 10.39 2.06
N LEU A 39 -1.81 11.23 1.81
CA LEU A 39 -0.40 10.83 1.78
C LEU A 39 0.05 10.20 3.11
N LEU A 40 -0.39 10.78 4.23
CA LEU A 40 -0.01 10.33 5.56
C LEU A 40 -0.57 8.93 5.83
N PHE A 41 -1.82 8.67 5.44
CA PHE A 41 -2.42 7.34 5.52
C PHE A 41 -1.63 6.31 4.69
N MET A 42 -1.29 6.65 3.44
CA MET A 42 -0.51 5.76 2.57
C MET A 42 0.88 5.47 3.15
N SER A 43 1.54 6.49 3.73
CA SER A 43 2.87 6.35 4.33
C SER A 43 2.83 5.47 5.58
N LEU A 44 1.84 5.66 6.46
CA LEU A 44 1.65 4.84 7.66
C LEU A 44 1.40 3.37 7.30
N ILE A 45 0.54 3.12 6.31
CA ILE A 45 0.27 1.74 5.86
C ILE A 45 1.53 1.12 5.23
N GLY A 46 2.29 1.90 4.45
CA GLY A 46 3.58 1.46 3.90
C GLY A 46 4.58 1.03 5.00
N ILE A 47 4.70 1.81 6.07
CA ILE A 47 5.51 1.45 7.25
C ILE A 47 4.99 0.18 7.91
N GLY A 48 3.66 0.02 8.03
CA GLY A 48 3.04 -1.20 8.54
C GLY A 48 3.41 -2.44 7.73
N TYR A 49 3.44 -2.34 6.40
CA TYR A 49 3.88 -3.44 5.54
C TYR A 49 5.37 -3.75 5.70
N LEU A 50 6.23 -2.74 5.87
CA LEU A 50 7.65 -2.97 6.21
C LEU A 50 7.80 -3.69 7.55
N GLY A 51 6.98 -3.36 8.55
CA GLY A 51 6.92 -4.08 9.82
C GLY A 51 6.50 -5.55 9.66
N GLY A 52 5.48 -5.82 8.83
CA GLY A 52 5.05 -7.18 8.50
C GLY A 52 6.13 -7.99 7.79
N ILE A 53 6.81 -7.39 6.81
CA ILE A 53 7.97 -7.98 6.13
C ILE A 53 9.09 -8.27 7.14
N GLY A 54 9.43 -7.31 8.01
CA GLY A 54 10.43 -7.48 9.06
C GLY A 54 10.12 -8.64 9.98
N CYS A 55 8.88 -8.74 10.48
CA CYS A 55 8.42 -9.85 11.32
C CYS A 55 8.62 -11.22 10.65
N LYS A 56 8.33 -11.33 9.34
CA LYS A 56 8.56 -12.56 8.58
C LYS A 56 10.03 -12.88 8.38
N ILE A 57 10.87 -11.86 8.13
CA ILE A 57 12.32 -12.04 8.03
C ILE A 57 12.89 -12.54 9.36
N PHE A 58 12.53 -11.93 10.49
CA PHE A 58 12.98 -12.39 11.80
C PHE A 58 12.51 -13.81 12.10
N THR A 59 11.25 -14.13 11.78
CA THR A 59 10.72 -15.50 11.93
C THR A 59 11.49 -16.51 11.07
N LEU A 60 11.86 -16.13 9.84
CA LEU A 60 12.65 -16.97 8.94
C LEU A 60 14.06 -17.21 9.50
N ILE A 61 14.69 -16.18 10.07
CA ILE A 61 16.02 -16.30 10.70
C ILE A 61 15.97 -17.20 11.93
N GLU A 62 14.97 -17.04 12.80
CA GLU A 62 14.85 -17.84 14.04
C GLU A 62 14.52 -19.31 13.77
N LYS A 63 13.59 -19.58 12.84
CA LYS A 63 13.08 -20.95 12.60
C LYS A 63 13.75 -21.66 11.44
N GLY A 64 14.56 -20.96 10.66
CA GLY A 64 15.23 -21.48 9.45
C GLY A 64 14.29 -21.80 8.28
N SER A 65 12.96 -21.75 8.46
CA SER A 65 11.97 -22.03 7.43
C SER A 65 10.63 -21.37 7.74
N LEU A 66 9.92 -20.95 6.70
CA LEU A 66 8.55 -20.44 6.78
C LEU A 66 7.58 -21.51 6.28
N THR A 67 6.36 -21.51 6.83
CA THR A 67 5.28 -22.34 6.30
C THR A 67 4.87 -21.84 4.91
N PRO A 68 4.35 -22.70 4.01
CA PRO A 68 3.89 -22.30 2.68
C PRO A 68 2.90 -21.13 2.72
N LEU A 69 1.97 -21.13 3.67
CA LEU A 69 1.02 -20.03 3.90
C LEU A 69 1.73 -18.71 4.28
N SER A 70 2.78 -18.78 5.10
CA SER A 70 3.54 -17.59 5.48
C SER A 70 4.29 -16.98 4.30
N TYR A 71 4.77 -17.80 3.35
CA TYR A 71 5.36 -17.30 2.10
C TYR A 71 4.34 -16.55 1.24
N VAL A 72 3.09 -17.03 1.20
CA VAL A 72 2.01 -16.31 0.51
C VAL A 72 1.76 -14.95 1.15
N ALA A 73 1.59 -14.90 2.47
CA ALA A 73 1.45 -13.63 3.20
C ALA A 73 2.63 -12.68 2.93
N PHE A 74 3.86 -13.22 2.94
CA PHE A 74 5.08 -12.47 2.68
C PHE A 74 5.09 -11.85 1.28
N ALA A 75 4.76 -12.62 0.24
CA ALA A 75 4.65 -12.10 -1.12
C ALA A 75 3.60 -10.99 -1.24
N PHE A 76 2.44 -11.17 -0.59
CA PHE A 76 1.38 -10.16 -0.61
C PHE A 76 1.78 -8.86 0.10
N TYR A 77 2.63 -8.89 1.14
CA TYR A 77 3.17 -7.67 1.72
C TYR A 77 3.99 -6.85 0.72
N PHE A 78 4.83 -7.49 -0.11
CA PHE A 78 5.58 -6.80 -1.16
C PHE A 78 4.68 -6.22 -2.24
N ILE A 79 3.68 -6.99 -2.69
CA ILE A 79 2.70 -6.52 -3.68
C ILE A 79 1.96 -5.30 -3.14
N ASN A 80 1.49 -5.37 -1.89
CA ASN A 80 0.84 -4.26 -1.21
C ASN A 80 1.74 -3.02 -1.14
N LEU A 81 3.00 -3.18 -0.73
CA LEU A 81 3.97 -2.10 -0.67
C LEU A 81 4.16 -1.45 -2.05
N ALA A 82 4.32 -2.25 -3.11
CA ALA A 82 4.44 -1.75 -4.48
C ALA A 82 3.19 -0.98 -4.93
N MET A 83 2.00 -1.46 -4.58
CA MET A 83 0.75 -0.76 -4.86
C MET A 83 0.63 0.57 -4.10
N VAL A 84 1.00 0.61 -2.83
CA VAL A 84 1.05 1.87 -2.05
C VAL A 84 1.99 2.86 -2.71
N THR A 85 3.20 2.42 -3.08
CA THR A 85 4.19 3.25 -3.76
C THR A 85 3.64 3.80 -5.08
N ALA A 86 2.95 2.97 -5.88
CA ALA A 86 2.28 3.43 -7.09
C ALA A 86 1.20 4.49 -6.80
N GLY A 87 0.41 4.30 -5.74
CA GLY A 87 -0.57 5.29 -5.27
C GLY A 87 0.06 6.62 -4.87
N VAL A 88 1.21 6.58 -4.17
CA VAL A 88 1.99 7.77 -3.80
C VAL A 88 2.53 8.49 -5.05
N ILE A 89 3.04 7.77 -6.04
CA ILE A 89 3.50 8.36 -7.31
C ILE A 89 2.35 9.07 -8.04
N ILE A 90 1.17 8.43 -8.10
CA ILE A 90 -0.03 9.02 -8.72
C ILE A 90 -0.47 10.28 -7.95
N TYR A 91 -0.38 10.27 -6.62
CA TYR A 91 -0.66 11.46 -5.82
C TYR A 91 0.23 12.64 -6.22
N PHE A 92 1.54 12.44 -6.35
CA PHE A 92 2.45 13.51 -6.77
C PHE A 92 2.18 13.98 -8.20
N ARG A 93 1.82 13.06 -9.11
CA ARG A 93 1.37 13.42 -10.46
C ARG A 93 0.13 14.32 -10.41
N ASN A 94 -0.90 13.94 -9.65
CA ASN A 94 -2.13 14.72 -9.54
C ASN A 94 -1.86 16.09 -8.90
N LYS A 95 -0.99 16.15 -7.89
CA LYS A 95 -0.56 17.41 -7.26
C LYS A 95 0.06 18.37 -8.27
N LYS A 96 0.89 17.85 -9.20
CA LYS A 96 1.47 18.67 -10.27
C LYS A 96 0.41 19.21 -11.23
N ILE A 97 -0.59 18.39 -11.59
CA ILE A 97 -1.70 18.80 -12.47
C ILE A 97 -2.53 19.90 -11.80
N GLU A 98 -2.88 19.75 -10.52
CA GLU A 98 -3.64 20.75 -9.78
C GLU A 98 -2.87 22.08 -9.63
N ASN A 99 -1.58 22.02 -9.34
CA ASN A 99 -0.75 23.22 -9.25
C ASN A 99 -0.68 23.98 -10.58
N ALA A 100 -0.57 23.26 -11.70
CA ALA A 100 -0.55 23.87 -13.03
C ALA A 100 -1.88 24.58 -13.35
N ALA A 101 -3.02 23.90 -13.09
CA ALA A 101 -4.34 24.48 -13.30
C ALA A 101 -4.62 25.70 -12.40
N ALA A 102 -4.12 25.69 -11.16
CA ALA A 102 -4.23 26.85 -10.26
C ALA A 102 -3.39 28.05 -10.75
N SER A 103 -2.23 27.79 -11.36
CA SER A 103 -1.34 28.82 -11.90
C SER A 103 -1.94 29.52 -13.12
N GLU A 104 -2.57 28.76 -14.03
CA GLU A 104 -3.26 29.31 -15.20
C GLU A 104 -4.45 30.20 -14.79
N LYS A 105 -5.17 29.81 -13.75
CA LYS A 105 -6.31 30.59 -13.26
C LYS A 105 -5.90 31.94 -12.68
N ASN A 106 -4.79 31.98 -11.93
CA ASN A 106 -4.25 33.22 -11.35
C ASN A 106 -3.65 34.17 -12.39
N ASN A 107 -3.18 33.67 -13.54
CA ASN A 107 -2.64 34.51 -14.62
C ASN A 107 -3.73 35.06 -15.57
N ALA A 108 -4.96 34.55 -15.46
CA ALA A 108 -6.11 34.97 -16.26
C ALA A 108 -7.01 36.00 -15.54
N GLU A 109 -6.78 36.23 -14.24
CA GLU A 109 -7.39 37.29 -13.41
C GLU A 109 -6.45 38.51 -13.31
#